data_AF-A0A1M3PIQ9-F1
#
_entry.id   AF-A0A1M3PIQ9-F1
#
_cell.length_a   1.000
_cell.length_b   1.000
_cell.length_c   1.000
_cell.angle_alpha   90.00
_cell.angle_beta   90.00
_cell.angle_gamma   90.00
#
_symmetry.space_group_name_H-M   'P 1'
#
loop_
_entity.id
_entity.type
_entity.pdbx_description
1 polymer ?
#
loop_
_entity_poly.entity_id
_entity_poly.type
_entity_poly.pdbx_seq_one_letter_code
_entity_poly.pdbx_strand_id
1 'polypeptide(L)'
;MNIQLIASFLSMLLSVIPQMTNSQTVNSVVTWLEQIIPTLVQEYSDLLPVVKNIIALLKQNSAVTPDQVSALQAQEVVIDKAFDDALAAYLANHPDPAPAASAS
;
A
#
# COMPACT_ATOMS: atom_id res chain seq x y z
N MET A 1 -3.05 16.95 -2.45
CA MET A 1 -2.22 16.30 -3.49
C MET A 1 -3.15 15.82 -4.59
N ASN A 2 -2.83 15.99 -5.88
CA ASN A 2 -3.73 15.52 -6.96
C ASN A 2 -3.61 14.00 -7.15
N ILE A 3 -4.72 13.27 -7.11
CA ILE A 3 -4.74 11.81 -7.25
C ILE A 3 -4.14 11.32 -8.58
N GLN A 4 -4.33 12.05 -9.68
CA GLN A 4 -3.71 11.70 -10.96
C GLN A 4 -2.19 11.72 -10.90
N LEU A 5 -1.62 12.67 -10.13
CA LEU A 5 -0.17 12.73 -9.92
C LEU A 5 0.29 11.53 -9.09
N ILE A 6 -0.44 11.17 -8.02
CA ILE A 6 -0.13 10.00 -7.20
C ILE A 6 -0.16 8.74 -8.06
N ALA A 7 -1.26 8.49 -8.79
CA ALA A 7 -1.41 7.32 -9.64
C ALA A 7 -0.33 7.23 -10.73
N SER A 8 0.02 8.36 -11.36
CA SER A 8 1.10 8.43 -12.34
C SER A 8 2.46 8.10 -11.71
N PHE A 9 2.71 8.61 -10.51
CA PHE A 9 3.95 8.35 -9.79
C PHE A 9 4.04 6.90 -9.31
N LEU A 10 2.95 6.30 -8.83
CA LEU A 10 2.88 4.87 -8.49
C LEU A 10 3.19 4.00 -9.72
N SER A 11 2.61 4.33 -10.87
CA SER A 11 2.86 3.61 -12.13
C SER A 11 4.32 3.76 -12.57
N MET A 12 4.89 4.96 -12.43
CA MET A 12 6.31 5.20 -12.67
C MET A 12 7.18 4.36 -11.73
N LEU A 13 6.87 4.35 -10.42
CA LEU A 13 7.59 3.57 -9.42
C LEU A 13 7.60 2.09 -9.78
N LEU A 14 6.47 1.50 -10.15
CA LEU A 14 6.42 0.10 -10.60
C LEU A 14 7.43 -0.21 -11.72
N SER A 15 7.62 0.73 -12.65
CA SER A 15 8.58 0.55 -13.74
C SER A 15 10.03 0.81 -13.33
N VAL A 16 10.29 1.69 -12.36
CA VAL A 16 11.65 2.09 -11.98
C VAL A 16 12.21 1.31 -10.79
N ILE A 17 11.37 0.67 -9.96
CA ILE A 17 11.82 -0.14 -8.82
C ILE A 17 12.90 -1.15 -9.22
N PRO A 18 12.78 -1.95 -10.31
CA PRO A 18 13.81 -2.91 -10.69
C PRO A 18 15.16 -2.25 -11.03
N GLN A 19 15.15 -0.98 -11.40
CA GLN A 19 16.34 -0.21 -11.77
C GLN A 19 16.96 0.52 -10.56
N MET A 20 16.27 0.54 -9.41
CA MET A 20 16.80 1.15 -8.19
C MET A 20 17.96 0.31 -7.67
N THR A 21 19.16 0.90 -7.72
CA THR A 21 20.39 0.31 -7.18
C THR A 21 20.94 1.08 -5.98
N ASN A 22 20.30 2.21 -5.61
CA ASN A 22 20.76 3.10 -4.56
C ASN A 22 19.74 3.18 -3.41
N SER A 23 20.19 2.85 -2.19
CA SER A 23 19.37 2.87 -0.99
C SER A 23 18.85 4.26 -0.62
N GLN A 24 19.52 5.34 -1.03
CA GLN A 24 19.01 6.71 -0.82
C GLN A 24 17.75 6.97 -1.66
N THR A 25 17.72 6.47 -2.90
CA THR A 25 16.52 6.56 -3.75
C THR A 25 15.38 5.76 -3.15
N VAL A 26 15.66 4.53 -2.70
CA VAL A 26 14.69 3.71 -1.96
C VAL A 26 14.15 4.48 -0.77
N ASN A 27 15.01 5.12 0.03
CA ASN A 27 14.59 5.86 1.21
C ASN A 27 13.60 6.98 0.87
N SER A 28 13.87 7.73 -0.21
CA SER A 28 12.96 8.77 -0.68
C SER A 28 11.60 8.20 -1.10
N VAL A 29 11.57 7.02 -1.73
CA VAL A 29 10.32 6.34 -2.07
C VAL A 29 9.58 5.90 -0.80
N VAL A 30 10.27 5.28 0.15
CA VAL A 30 9.69 4.84 1.43
C VAL A 30 9.06 6.04 2.16
N THR A 31 9.79 7.14 2.32
CA THR A 31 9.27 8.36 2.97
C THR A 31 8.09 8.96 2.21
N TRP A 32 8.13 8.96 0.88
CA TRP A 32 7.01 9.46 0.08
C TRP A 32 5.76 8.57 0.24
N LEU A 33 5.91 7.25 0.22
CA LEU A 33 4.82 6.30 0.45
C LEU A 33 4.19 6.53 1.84
N GLU A 34 5.02 6.70 2.87
CA GLU A 34 4.59 7.05 4.22
C GLU A 34 3.68 8.29 4.27
N GLN A 35 3.98 9.32 3.48
CA GLN A 35 3.19 10.55 3.44
C GLN A 35 1.87 10.39 2.67
N ILE A 36 1.83 9.55 1.64
CA ILE A 36 0.65 9.42 0.76
C ILE A 36 -0.33 8.35 1.23
N ILE A 37 0.13 7.31 1.95
CA ILE A 37 -0.73 6.26 2.52
C ILE A 37 -1.95 6.82 3.28
N PRO A 38 -1.83 7.76 4.24
CA PRO A 38 -2.99 8.26 4.96
C PRO A 38 -4.01 8.95 4.04
N THR A 39 -3.55 9.68 3.01
CA THR A 39 -4.44 10.28 2.02
C THR A 39 -5.15 9.21 1.18
N LEU A 40 -4.44 8.16 0.76
CA LEU A 40 -5.06 7.07 0.00
C LEU A 40 -6.06 6.28 0.82
N VAL A 41 -5.78 6.05 2.11
CA VAL A 41 -6.72 5.40 3.03
C VAL A 41 -8.02 6.18 3.15
N GLN A 42 -7.95 7.51 3.21
CA GLN A 42 -9.11 8.37 3.41
C GLN A 42 -9.90 8.63 2.13
N GLU A 43 -9.21 8.85 1.01
CA GLU A 43 -9.86 9.36 -0.20
C GLU A 43 -9.80 8.41 -1.40
N TYR A 44 -8.86 7.46 -1.44
CA TYR A 44 -8.57 6.67 -2.64
C TYR A 44 -8.12 5.24 -2.31
N SER A 45 -8.98 4.51 -1.59
CA SER A 45 -8.70 3.14 -1.15
C SER A 45 -8.41 2.18 -2.31
N ASP A 46 -8.91 2.49 -3.51
CA ASP A 46 -8.66 1.75 -4.75
C ASP A 46 -7.18 1.71 -5.18
N LEU A 47 -6.36 2.67 -4.73
CA LEU A 47 -4.92 2.71 -5.04
C LEU A 47 -4.05 2.02 -3.98
N LEU A 48 -4.62 1.69 -2.81
CA LEU A 48 -3.89 0.96 -1.77
C LEU A 48 -3.35 -0.42 -2.24
N PRO A 49 -4.04 -1.20 -3.09
CA PRO A 49 -3.48 -2.43 -3.65
C PRO A 49 -2.22 -2.17 -4.49
N VAL A 50 -2.20 -1.06 -5.23
CA VAL A 50 -1.04 -0.66 -6.04
C VAL A 50 0.15 -0.31 -5.13
N VAL A 51 -0.10 0.41 -4.05
CA VAL A 51 0.93 0.72 -3.03
C VAL A 51 1.47 -0.55 -2.39
N LYS A 52 0.61 -1.48 -1.98
CA LYS A 52 1.04 -2.79 -1.45
C LYS A 52 1.93 -3.54 -2.44
N ASN A 53 1.57 -3.55 -3.72
CA ASN A 53 2.39 -4.19 -4.75
C ASN A 53 3.77 -3.51 -4.87
N ILE A 54 3.82 -2.17 -4.83
CA ILE A 54 5.08 -1.42 -4.81
C ILE A 54 5.93 -1.78 -3.59
N ILE A 55 5.33 -1.84 -2.40
CA ILE A 55 6.04 -2.22 -1.18
C ILE A 55 6.62 -3.65 -1.30
N ALA A 56 5.82 -4.59 -1.81
CA ALA A 56 6.26 -5.96 -2.03
C ALA A 56 7.44 -6.03 -3.02
N LEU A 57 7.41 -5.25 -4.10
CA LEU A 57 8.52 -5.17 -5.06
C LEU A 57 9.77 -4.51 -4.47
N LEU A 58 9.60 -3.44 -3.69
CA LEU A 58 10.70 -2.80 -2.98
C LEU A 58 11.38 -3.78 -2.02
N LYS A 59 10.62 -4.54 -1.23
CA LYS A 59 11.17 -5.54 -0.30
C LYS A 59 11.97 -6.65 -1.00
N GLN A 60 11.70 -6.90 -2.28
CA GLN A 60 12.46 -7.86 -3.11
C GLN A 60 13.69 -7.23 -3.77
N ASN A 61 13.82 -5.91 -3.77
CA ASN A 61 14.94 -5.21 -4.39
C ASN A 61 16.19 -5.23 -3.48
N SER A 62 17.33 -5.60 -4.05
CA SER A 62 18.61 -5.72 -3.35
C SER A 62 19.20 -4.41 -2.82
N ALA A 63 18.73 -3.26 -3.29
CA ALA A 63 19.12 -1.94 -2.81
C ALA A 63 18.41 -1.52 -1.51
N VAL A 64 17.39 -2.27 -1.07
CA VAL A 64 16.64 -1.96 0.14
C VAL A 64 17.37 -2.51 1.36
N THR A 65 17.62 -1.64 2.34
CA THR A 65 18.27 -2.02 3.59
C THR A 65 17.28 -2.67 4.57
N PRO A 66 17.76 -3.43 5.58
CA PRO A 66 16.88 -4.03 6.59
C PRO A 66 16.01 -3.01 7.34
N ASP A 67 16.54 -1.83 7.62
CA ASP A 67 15.79 -0.74 8.25
C ASP A 67 14.65 -0.24 7.35
N GLN A 68 14.89 -0.17 6.04
CA GLN A 68 13.88 0.22 5.05
C GLN A 68 12.81 -0.86 4.88
N VAL A 69 13.20 -2.14 4.93
CA VAL A 69 12.23 -3.25 4.94
C VAL A 69 11.30 -3.15 6.15
N SER A 70 11.85 -2.78 7.32
CA SER A 70 11.07 -2.61 8.55
C SER A 70 10.09 -1.43 8.43
N ALA A 71 10.53 -0.31 7.86
CA ALA A 71 9.65 0.83 7.59
C ALA A 71 8.53 0.48 6.58
N LEU A 72 8.88 -0.23 5.51
CA LEU A 72 7.93 -0.73 4.52
C LEU A 72 6.91 -1.71 5.12
N GLN A 73 7.32 -2.57 6.04
CA GLN A 73 6.40 -3.45 6.78
C GLN A 73 5.45 -2.66 7.67
N ALA A 74 5.94 -1.62 8.37
CA ALA A 74 5.08 -0.76 9.17
C ALA A 74 4.01 -0.08 8.32
N GLN A 75 4.37 0.34 7.10
CA GLN A 75 3.43 0.90 6.12
C GLN A 75 2.40 -0.13 5.65
N GLU A 76 2.79 -1.39 5.39
CA GLU A 76 1.84 -2.46 5.06
C GLU A 76 0.80 -2.67 6.16
N VAL A 77 1.22 -2.67 7.43
CA VAL A 77 0.31 -2.85 8.57
C VAL A 77 -0.74 -1.72 8.64
N VAL A 78 -0.34 -0.48 8.34
CA VAL A 78 -1.28 0.66 8.29
C VAL A 78 -2.30 0.46 7.16
N ILE A 79 -1.85 -0.01 6.00
CA ILE A 79 -2.73 -0.28 4.85
C ILE A 79 -3.66 -1.47 5.13
N ASP A 80 -3.16 -2.53 5.74
CA ASP A 80 -3.96 -3.69 6.16
C ASP A 80 -5.06 -3.27 7.12
N LYS A 81 -4.70 -2.49 8.15
CA LYS A 81 -5.68 -1.96 9.10
C LYS A 81 -6.74 -1.11 8.41
N ALA A 82 -6.36 -0.27 7.44
CA ALA A 82 -7.30 0.55 6.69
C ALA A 82 -8.27 -0.30 5.84
N PHE A 83 -7.79 -1.38 5.24
CA PHE A 83 -8.65 -2.33 4.54
C PHE A 83 -9.60 -3.05 5.49
N ASP A 84 -9.12 -3.50 6.65
CA ASP A 84 -9.97 -4.14 7.66
C ASP A 84 -11.03 -3.17 8.21
N ASP A 85 -10.69 -1.91 8.47
CA ASP A 85 -11.64 -0.88 8.89
C ASP A 85 -12.66 -0.58 7.79
N ALA A 86 -12.23 -0.51 6.52
CA ALA A 86 -13.14 -0.34 5.38
C ALA A 86 -14.07 -1.55 5.19
N LEU A 87 -13.56 -2.77 5.36
CA LEU A 87 -14.34 -4.00 5.33
C LEU A 87 -15.35 -4.03 6.49
N ALA A 88 -14.94 -3.65 7.70
CA ALA A 88 -15.81 -3.57 8.86
C ALA A 88 -16.90 -2.51 8.69
N ALA A 89 -16.57 -1.33 8.16
CA ALA A 89 -17.54 -0.28 7.85
C ALA A 89 -18.51 -0.71 6.73
N TYR A 90 -18.01 -1.42 5.72
CA TYR A 90 -18.85 -2.02 4.69
C TYR A 90 -19.81 -3.06 5.26
N LEU A 91 -19.33 -3.99 6.09
CA LEU A 91 -20.17 -4.98 6.78
C LEU A 91 -21.17 -4.33 7.75
N ALA A 92 -20.83 -3.21 8.36
CA ALA A 92 -21.73 -2.46 9.25
C ALA A 92 -22.84 -1.70 8.48
N ASN A 93 -22.53 -1.16 7.30
CA ASN A 93 -23.48 -0.44 6.45
C ASN A 93 -24.22 -1.32 5.43
N HIS A 94 -23.75 -2.55 5.22
CA HIS A 94 -24.43 -3.61 4.47
C HIS A 94 -24.64 -4.83 5.38
N PRO A 95 -25.54 -4.74 6.38
CA PRO A 95 -25.92 -5.88 7.20
C PRO A 95 -26.86 -6.78 6.41
N ASP A 96 -26.35 -7.62 5.51
CA ASP A 96 -27.11 -8.78 5.00
C ASP A 96 -26.18 -9.97 4.79
N PRO A 97 -26.71 -11.19 4.96
CA PRO A 97 -26.26 -12.13 5.96
C PRO A 97 -24.95 -12.79 5.53
N ALA A 98 -24.32 -13.48 6.48
CA ALA A 98 -23.20 -14.39 6.25
C ALA A 98 -23.26 -15.08 4.87
N PRO A 99 -22.12 -15.27 4.17
CA PRO A 99 -22.10 -16.25 3.10
C PRO A 99 -22.64 -17.53 3.70
N ALA A 100 -23.66 -18.11 3.08
CA ALA A 100 -24.19 -19.40 3.45
C ALA A 100 -23.01 -20.38 3.50
N ALA A 101 -22.46 -20.60 4.69
CA ALA A 101 -21.71 -21.78 5.01
C ALA A 101 -22.75 -22.90 5.00
N SER A 102 -23.08 -23.35 3.80
CA SER A 102 -23.68 -24.65 3.56
C SER A 102 -22.64 -25.66 4.03
N ALA A 103 -22.67 -25.99 5.30
CA ALA A 103 -21.85 -27.02 5.90
C ALA A 103 -22.76 -27.95 6.70
N SER A 104 -23.14 -29.03 6.00
CA SER A 104 -23.65 -30.33 6.49
C SER A 104 -25.02 -30.41 7.15
#